data_AF-A0A074VWC2-F1
#
_entry.id   AF-A0A074VWC2-F1
#
_cell.length_a   1.000
_cell.length_b   1.000
_cell.length_c   1.000
_cell.angle_alpha   90.00
_cell.angle_beta   90.00
_cell.angle_gamma   90.00
#
_symmetry.space_group_name_H-M   'P 1'
#
loop_
_entity.id
_entity.type
_entity.pdbx_description
1 polymer ?
#
loop_
_entity_poly.entity_id
_entity_poly.type
_entity_poly.pdbx_seq_one_letter_code
_entity_poly.pdbx_strand_id
1 'polypeptide(L)' 'DLPPELKKLVVHFADDSCLPNLRLVNKELNAITTKPFGERLLAERRFMLSEYSLQGLVDLTAHPDLGK' A
#
# COMPACT_ATOMS: atom_id res chain seq x y z
N ASP A 1 9.48 12.43 -19.00
CA ASP A 1 9.08 11.70 -17.78
C ASP A 1 10.06 10.59 -17.45
N LEU A 2 10.17 10.24 -16.17
CA LEU A 2 10.95 9.10 -15.70
C LEU A 2 10.32 7.78 -16.19
N PRO A 3 11.10 6.78 -16.64
CA PRO A 3 10.60 5.45 -16.99
C PRO A 3 9.81 4.78 -15.85
N PRO A 4 8.76 3.99 -16.15
CA PRO A 4 7.96 3.28 -15.14
C PRO A 4 8.79 2.39 -14.20
N GLU A 5 9.84 1.77 -14.71
CA GLU A 5 10.74 0.88 -13.96
C GLU A 5 11.50 1.66 -12.89
N LEU A 6 11.96 2.86 -13.21
CA LEU A 6 12.67 3.72 -12.26
C LEU A 6 11.71 4.31 -11.23
N LYS A 7 10.46 4.62 -11.60
CA LYS A 7 9.42 5.02 -10.63
C LYS A 7 9.13 3.90 -9.63
N LYS A 8 9.01 2.65 -10.08
CA LYS A 8 8.86 1.48 -9.20
C LYS A 8 10.06 1.29 -8.29
N LEU A 9 11.28 1.53 -8.79
CA LEU A 9 12.49 1.47 -8.00
C LEU A 9 12.49 2.52 -6.88
N VAL A 10 12.09 3.76 -7.18
CA VAL A 10 11.94 4.82 -6.17
C VAL A 10 10.95 4.41 -5.09
N VAL A 11 9.77 3.89 -5.47
CA VAL A 11 8.77 3.40 -4.51
C VAL A 11 9.30 2.23 -3.68
N HIS A 12 10.08 1.34 -4.28
CA HIS A 12 10.71 0.22 -3.57
C HIS A 12 11.67 0.69 -2.47
N PHE A 13 12.43 1.76 -2.69
CA PHE A 13 13.35 2.30 -1.69
C PHE A 13 12.76 3.41 -0.82
N ALA A 14 11.50 3.80 -1.05
CA ALA A 14 10.82 4.76 -0.21
C ALA A 14 10.53 4.16 1.16
N ASP A 15 10.67 4.99 2.20
CA ASP A 15 10.30 4.65 3.56
C ASP A 15 8.79 4.40 3.65
N ASP A 16 8.40 3.54 4.60
CA ASP A 16 6.99 3.15 4.77
C ASP A 16 6.10 4.34 5.14
N SER A 17 6.67 5.36 5.78
CA SER A 17 6.00 6.64 6.08
C SER A 17 5.69 7.48 4.83
N CYS A 18 6.41 7.27 3.72
CA CYS A 18 6.21 7.98 2.46
C CYS A 18 5.13 7.32 1.59
N LEU A 19 4.96 6.00 1.69
CA LEU A 19 4.03 5.22 0.86
C LEU A 19 2.57 5.72 0.89
N PRO A 20 1.97 6.13 2.05
CA PRO A 20 0.63 6.72 2.05
C PRO A 20 0.53 7.97 1.18
N ASN A 21 1.52 8.86 1.25
CA ASN A 21 1.51 10.12 0.54
C ASN A 21 1.80 9.94 -0.95
N LEU A 22 2.71 9.02 -1.30
CA LEU A 22 3.03 8.69 -2.69
C LEU A 22 1.80 8.19 -3.46
N ARG A 23 0.90 7.44 -2.80
CA ARG A 23 -0.36 6.99 -3.41
C ARG A 23 -1.29 8.13 -3.79
N LEU A 24 -1.21 9.28 -3.13
CA LEU A 24 -2.11 10.40 -3.33
C LEU A 24 -1.64 11.39 -4.41
N VAL A 25 -0.39 11.27 -4.89
CA VAL A 25 0.20 12.23 -5.83
C VAL A 25 -0.49 12.18 -7.19
N ASN A 26 -0.62 11.00 -7.79
CA ASN A 26 -1.31 10.81 -9.07
C ASN A 26 -1.70 9.34 -9.28
N LYS A 27 -2.47 9.07 -10.35
CA LYS A 27 -2.98 7.73 -10.68
C LYS A 27 -1.87 6.70 -10.93
N GLU A 28 -0.75 7.10 -11.50
CA GLU A 28 0.38 6.20 -11.80
C GLU A 28 1.10 5.78 -10.51
N LEU A 29 1.45 6.76 -9.67
CA LEU A 29 2.05 6.54 -8.36
C LEU A 29 1.12 5.76 -7.44
N ASN A 30 -0.20 6.02 -7.49
CA ASN A 30 -1.19 5.21 -6.81
C ASN A 30 -1.09 3.73 -7.22
N ALA A 31 -1.06 3.44 -8.52
CA ALA A 31 -1.01 2.06 -9.01
C ALA A 31 0.27 1.34 -8.60
N ILE A 32 1.43 1.99 -8.66
CA ILE A 32 2.70 1.34 -8.30
C ILE A 32 2.95 1.28 -6.78
N THR A 33 2.32 2.15 -5.98
CA THR A 33 2.57 2.25 -4.53
C THR A 33 1.55 1.48 -3.71
N THR A 34 0.33 1.23 -4.22
CA THR A 34 -0.74 0.58 -3.44
C THR A 34 -0.34 -0.79 -2.93
N LYS A 35 0.28 -1.64 -3.76
CA LYS A 35 0.73 -2.96 -3.34
C LYS A 35 1.86 -2.91 -2.29
N PRO A 36 2.99 -2.22 -2.52
CA PRO A 36 4.04 -2.06 -1.50
C PRO A 36 3.52 -1.47 -0.19
N PHE A 37 2.62 -0.50 -0.26
CA PHE A 37 1.99 0.08 0.93
C PHE A 37 1.23 -0.97 1.75
N GLY A 38 0.36 -1.76 1.10
CA GLY A 38 -0.40 -2.80 1.78
C GLY A 38 0.50 -3.86 2.39
N GLU A 39 1.45 -4.39 1.62
CA GLU A 39 2.37 -5.43 2.09
C GLU A 39 3.15 -5.01 3.34
N ARG A 40 3.67 -3.77 3.35
CA ARG A 40 4.50 -3.28 4.45
C ARG A 40 3.70 -2.79 5.64
N LEU A 41 2.56 -2.12 5.41
CA LEU A 41 1.66 -1.71 6.48
C LEU A 41 1.13 -2.93 7.26
N LEU A 42 0.81 -4.02 6.55
CA LEU A 42 0.31 -5.24 7.18
C LEU A 42 1.41 -6.10 7.81
N ALA A 43 2.68 -5.90 7.43
CA ALA A 43 3.82 -6.62 8.02
C ALA A 43 4.05 -6.22 9.48
N GLU A 44 3.94 -4.92 9.81
CA GLU A 44 4.06 -4.42 11.17
C GLU A 44 2.74 -4.56 11.94
N ARG A 45 2.43 -5.79 12.35
CA ARG A 45 1.20 -6.15 13.08
C ARG A 45 1.06 -5.39 14.41
N ARG A 46 0.21 -4.37 14.42
CA ARG A 46 -0.39 -3.75 15.62
C ARG A 46 -1.91 -3.61 15.46
N PHE A 47 -2.57 -4.69 15.06
CA PHE A 47 -4.04 -4.68 15.01
C PHE A 47 -4.59 -4.78 16.43
N MET A 48 -5.40 -3.81 16.83
CA MET A 48 -6.35 -4.05 17.92
C MET A 48 -7.31 -5.14 17.43
N LEU A 49 -7.56 -6.18 18.22
CA LEU A 49 -8.52 -7.23 17.85
C LEU A 49 -9.93 -6.79 18.28
N SER A 50 -10.57 -6.00 17.44
CA SER A 50 -11.98 -5.60 17.59
C SER A 50 -12.79 -5.99 16.37
N GLU A 51 -14.11 -6.14 16.52
CA GLU A 51 -15.00 -6.44 15.39
C GLU A 51 -14.81 -5.46 14.22
N TYR A 52 -14.71 -4.16 14.51
CA TYR A 52 -14.44 -3.12 13.51
C TYR A 52 -13.12 -3.34 12.76
N SER A 53 -12.04 -3.63 13.47
CA SER A 53 -10.73 -3.86 12.85
C SER A 53 -10.68 -5.14 12.01
N LEU A 54 -11.40 -6.18 12.43
CA LEU A 54 -11.46 -7.46 11.73
C LEU A 54 -12.30 -7.33 10.45
N GLN A 55 -13.39 -6.54 10.49
CA GLN A 55 -14.13 -6.21 9.29
C GLN A 55 -13.26 -5.45 8.28
N GLY A 56 -12.46 -4.47 8.75
CA GLY A 56 -11.50 -3.78 7.89
C GLY A 56 -10.47 -4.73 7.26
N LEU A 57 -10.04 -5.77 7.98
CA LEU A 57 -9.15 -6.81 7.43
C LEU A 57 -9.86 -7.64 6.35
N VAL A 58 -11.12 -8.03 6.58
CA VAL A 58 -11.94 -8.73 5.57
C VAL A 58 -12.08 -7.87 4.31
N ASP A 59 -12.40 -6.59 4.46
CA ASP A 59 -12.55 -5.67 3.33
C ASP A 59 -11.22 -5.49 2.56
N LEU A 60 -10.09 -5.46 3.27
CA LEU A 60 -8.76 -5.47 2.65
C LEU A 60 -8.49 -6.74 1.84
N THR A 61 -8.92 -7.92 2.32
CA THR A 61 -8.80 -9.16 1.54
C THR A 61 -9.69 -9.21 0.30
N ALA A 62 -10.75 -8.40 0.25
CA ALA A 62 -11.61 -8.25 -0.93
C ALA A 62 -11.11 -7.17 -1.92
N HIS A 63 -10.10 -6.38 -1.56
CA HIS A 63 -9.62 -5.28 -2.37
C HIS A 63 -8.84 -5.78 -3.61
N PRO A 64 -9.13 -5.28 -4.83
CA PRO A 64 -8.60 -5.84 -6.08
C PRO A 64 -7.06 -5.86 -6.19
N ASP A 65 -6.39 -4.89 -5.56
CA ASP A 65 -4.93 -4.75 -5.57
C ASP A 65 -4.23 -5.29 -4.32
N LEU A 66 -4.97 -5.57 -3.23
CA LEU A 66 -4.39 -5.96 -1.92
C LEU A 66 -4.76 -7.38 -1.49
N GLY A 67 -5.86 -7.92 -2.01
CA GLY A 67 -6.39 -9.24 -1.66
C GLY A 67 -5.88 -10.40 -2.52
N LYS A 68 -4.81 -10.21 -3.30
CA LYS A 68 -4.25 -11.21 -4.23
C LYS A 68 -2.80 -11.54 -3.91
#